data_AF-A0A3M8CKI5-F1
#
_entry.id   AF-A0A3M8CKI5-F1
#
_cell.length_a   1.000
_cell.length_b   1.000
_cell.length_c   1.000
_cell.angle_alpha   90.00
_cell.angle_beta   90.00
_cell.angle_gamma   90.00
#
_symmetry.space_group_name_H-M   'P 1'
#
loop_
_entity.id
_entity.type
_entity.pdbx_description
1 polymer ?
#
loop_
_entity_poly.entity_id
_entity_poly.type
_entity_poly.pdbx_seq_one_letter_code
_entity_poly.pdbx_strand_id
1 'polypeptide(L)'
;MFILVNGLIAGLGLAAFLALGDGLFGTDTFSVLIDVSYVPGMENLPSIVELLIHLLISIGVAFFLMYFYPRGQSRGVASYLGYWNLGFAAAYVIFSWLSGTVMSWTGFLIWVLGHLLYTVMLMIQMEKHR
;
A
#
# COMPACT_ATOMS: atom_id res chain seq x y z
N MET A 1 9.48 -16.39 7.14
CA MET A 1 8.11 -16.81 6.75
C MET A 1 7.04 -15.84 7.23
N PHE A 2 7.02 -15.45 8.51
CA PHE A 2 6.03 -14.52 9.06
C PHE A 2 5.84 -13.23 8.23
N ILE A 3 6.92 -12.47 8.00
CA ILE A 3 6.87 -11.22 7.23
C ILE A 3 6.39 -11.44 5.79
N LEU A 4 6.85 -12.51 5.16
CA LEU A 4 6.49 -12.84 3.78
C LEU A 4 4.98 -13.10 3.65
N VAL A 5 4.44 -13.97 4.51
CA VAL A 5 3.02 -14.34 4.48
C VAL A 5 2.15 -13.13 4.79
N ASN A 6 2.51 -12.37 5.83
CA ASN A 6 1.74 -11.20 6.23
C ASN A 6 1.80 -10.06 5.21
N GLY A 7 2.97 -9.82 4.62
CA GLY A 7 3.13 -8.85 3.53
C GLY A 7 2.27 -9.23 2.32
N LEU A 8 2.27 -10.51 1.92
CA LEU A 8 1.43 -10.98 0.81
C LEU A 8 -0.07 -10.85 1.11
N ILE A 9 -0.54 -11.29 2.28
CA ILE A 9 -1.97 -11.20 2.61
C ILE A 9 -2.40 -9.74 2.72
N ALA A 10 -1.59 -8.88 3.33
CA ALA A 10 -1.91 -7.46 3.47
C ALA A 10 -1.88 -6.76 2.11
N GLY A 11 -0.89 -7.07 1.27
CA GLY A 11 -0.78 -6.54 -0.10
C GLY A 11 -1.94 -6.97 -0.99
N LEU A 12 -2.34 -8.24 -0.93
CA LEU A 12 -3.54 -8.74 -1.65
C LEU A 12 -4.82 -8.10 -1.13
N GLY A 13 -4.95 -7.92 0.19
CA GLY A 13 -6.08 -7.23 0.80
C GLY A 13 -6.19 -5.77 0.36
N LEU A 14 -5.05 -5.07 0.31
CA LEU A 14 -4.96 -3.70 -0.20
C LEU A 14 -5.34 -3.63 -1.68
N ALA A 15 -4.75 -4.49 -2.51
CA ALA A 15 -5.06 -4.58 -3.94
C ALA A 15 -6.55 -4.81 -4.20
N ALA A 16 -7.16 -5.77 -3.48
CA ALA A 16 -8.59 -6.03 -3.58
C ALA A 16 -9.43 -4.83 -3.12
N PHE A 17 -9.05 -4.16 -2.03
CA PHE A 17 -9.75 -2.98 -1.54
C PHE A 17 -9.74 -1.82 -2.55
N LEU A 18 -8.58 -1.52 -3.15
CA LEU A 18 -8.48 -0.47 -4.17
C LEU A 18 -9.24 -0.84 -5.44
N ALA A 19 -9.16 -2.08 -5.91
CA ALA A 19 -9.91 -2.55 -7.07
C ALA A 19 -11.43 -2.46 -6.85
N LEU A 20 -11.91 -2.77 -5.64
CA LEU A 20 -13.31 -2.57 -5.26
C LEU A 20 -13.67 -1.08 -5.22
N GLY A 21 -12.78 -0.23 -4.71
CA GLY A 21 -12.94 1.22 -4.73
C GLY A 21 -13.11 1.76 -6.15
N ASP A 22 -12.27 1.32 -7.07
CA ASP A 22 -12.33 1.69 -8.48
C ASP A 22 -13.66 1.25 -9.11
N GLY A 23 -14.08 0.01 -8.88
CA GLY A 23 -15.35 -0.51 -9.40
C GLY A 23 -16.59 0.19 -8.83
N LEU A 24 -16.56 0.63 -7.57
CA LEU A 24 -17.71 1.27 -6.90
C LEU A 24 -17.79 2.78 -7.15
N PHE A 25 -16.64 3.45 -7.27
CA PHE A 25 -16.56 4.91 -7.30
C PHE A 25 -16.02 5.47 -8.62
N GLY A 26 -15.67 4.61 -9.59
CA GLY A 26 -15.14 5.02 -10.88
C GLY A 26 -13.79 5.73 -10.76
N THR A 27 -12.96 5.30 -9.81
CA THR A 27 -11.60 5.80 -9.61
C THR A 27 -10.58 4.89 -10.30
N ASP A 28 -9.31 5.33 -10.35
CA ASP A 28 -8.19 4.58 -10.92
C ASP A 28 -7.12 4.25 -9.87
N THR A 29 -7.49 4.14 -8.60
CA THR A 29 -6.54 3.98 -7.47
C THR A 29 -5.76 2.68 -7.50
N PHE A 30 -6.36 1.59 -7.97
CA PHE A 30 -5.68 0.32 -8.18
C PHE A 30 -4.65 0.45 -9.30
N SER A 31 -5.01 1.11 -10.40
CA SER A 31 -4.09 1.40 -11.50
C SER A 31 -2.91 2.25 -11.03
N VAL A 32 -3.16 3.32 -10.24
CA VAL A 32 -2.07 4.11 -9.61
C VAL A 32 -1.19 3.25 -8.71
N LEU A 33 -1.77 2.27 -8.01
CA LEU A 33 -1.00 1.40 -7.14
C LEU A 33 -0.04 0.52 -7.93
N ILE A 34 -0.50 -0.07 -9.05
CA ILE A 34 0.27 -1.12 -9.73
C ILE A 34 1.09 -0.62 -10.91
N ASP A 35 0.82 0.57 -11.44
CA ASP A 35 1.49 1.09 -12.63
C ASP A 35 3.01 1.17 -12.41
N VAL A 36 3.75 0.53 -13.31
CA VAL A 36 5.23 0.56 -13.37
C VAL A 36 5.72 1.07 -14.72
N SER A 37 4.83 1.56 -15.59
CA SER A 37 5.16 2.00 -16.94
C SER A 37 6.17 3.14 -16.99
N TYR A 38 6.26 3.92 -15.91
CA TYR A 38 7.26 4.98 -15.73
C TYR A 38 8.68 4.46 -15.40
N VAL A 39 8.85 3.16 -15.14
CA VAL A 39 10.16 2.53 -14.89
C VAL A 39 10.75 2.07 -16.23
N PRO A 40 11.94 2.53 -16.63
CA PRO A 40 12.56 2.14 -17.90
C PRO A 40 12.71 0.61 -18.03
N GLY A 41 12.21 0.05 -19.14
CA GLY A 41 12.25 -1.38 -19.41
C GLY A 41 11.10 -2.19 -18.78
N MET A 42 10.12 -1.52 -18.16
CA MET A 42 8.89 -2.12 -17.65
C MET A 42 7.65 -1.59 -18.39
N GLU A 43 7.82 -0.97 -19.56
CA GLU A 43 6.70 -0.43 -20.32
C GLU A 43 5.82 -1.56 -20.88
N ASN A 44 4.49 -1.39 -20.80
CA ASN A 44 3.49 -2.33 -21.35
C ASN A 44 3.48 -3.73 -20.74
N LEU A 45 3.87 -3.87 -19.47
CA LEU A 45 3.72 -5.14 -18.78
C LEU A 45 2.22 -5.50 -18.61
N PRO A 46 1.87 -6.79 -18.69
CA PRO A 46 0.52 -7.22 -18.35
C PRO A 46 0.21 -6.89 -16.88
N SER A 47 -1.00 -6.43 -16.56
CA SER A 47 -1.38 -6.00 -15.21
C SER A 47 -1.18 -7.06 -14.12
N ILE A 48 -1.23 -8.35 -14.49
CA ILE A 48 -0.90 -9.43 -13.55
C ILE A 48 0.57 -9.42 -13.12
N VAL A 49 1.48 -9.07 -14.03
CA VAL A 49 2.92 -8.95 -13.74
C VAL A 49 3.18 -7.73 -12.87
N GLU A 50 2.53 -6.61 -13.18
CA GLU A 50 2.59 -5.38 -12.38
C GLU A 50 2.12 -5.60 -10.94
N LEU A 51 1.01 -6.33 -10.76
CA LEU A 51 0.52 -6.74 -9.45
C LEU A 51 1.54 -7.61 -8.70
N LEU A 52 2.18 -8.59 -9.37
CA LEU A 52 3.20 -9.42 -8.74
C LEU A 52 4.41 -8.61 -8.27
N ILE A 53 4.86 -7.64 -9.08
CA ILE A 53 5.92 -6.70 -8.70
C ILE A 53 5.50 -5.91 -7.44
N HIS A 54 4.27 -5.41 -7.41
CA HIS A 54 3.76 -4.68 -6.26
C HIS A 54 3.57 -5.53 -5.01
N LEU A 55 3.24 -6.82 -5.15
CA LEU A 55 3.23 -7.75 -4.01
C LEU A 55 4.65 -7.97 -3.45
N LEU A 56 5.69 -7.98 -4.28
CA LEU A 56 7.08 -7.99 -3.80
C LEU A 56 7.44 -6.70 -3.07
N ILE A 57 7.03 -5.54 -3.59
CA ILE A 57 7.21 -4.25 -2.91
C ILE A 57 6.48 -4.26 -1.57
N SER A 58 5.25 -4.79 -1.51
CA SER A 58 4.48 -4.92 -0.27
C SER A 58 5.19 -5.77 0.76
N ILE A 59 5.82 -6.90 0.38
CA ILE A 59 6.67 -7.68 1.30
C ILE A 59 7.81 -6.84 1.86
N GLY A 60 8.49 -6.05 1.01
CA GLY A 60 9.55 -5.14 1.43
C GLY A 60 9.06 -4.07 2.41
N VAL A 61 7.94 -3.41 2.10
CA VAL A 61 7.30 -2.43 2.97
C VAL A 61 6.89 -3.06 4.31
N ALA A 62 6.29 -4.25 4.28
CA ALA A 62 5.92 -4.99 5.48
C ALA A 62 7.15 -5.33 6.33
N PHE A 63 8.26 -5.74 5.72
CA PHE A 63 9.52 -5.96 6.41
C PHE A 63 9.97 -4.71 7.16
N PHE A 64 10.07 -3.56 6.49
CA PHE A 64 10.52 -2.32 7.13
C PHE A 64 9.56 -1.85 8.23
N LEU A 65 8.25 -1.94 7.98
CA LEU A 65 7.23 -1.57 8.97
C LEU A 65 7.34 -2.44 10.23
N MET A 66 7.52 -3.75 10.07
CA MET A 66 7.64 -4.68 11.20
C MET A 66 9.01 -4.56 11.91
N TYR A 67 10.09 -4.36 11.16
CA TYR A 67 11.44 -4.27 11.70
C TYR A 67 11.62 -3.02 12.58
N PHE A 68 11.10 -1.89 12.14
CA PHE A 68 11.15 -0.62 12.89
C PHE A 68 9.94 -0.40 13.81
N TYR A 69 9.11 -1.42 14.01
CA TYR A 69 7.90 -1.30 14.82
C TYR A 69 8.25 -0.98 16.29
N PRO A 70 7.71 0.10 16.89
CA PRO A 70 8.07 0.52 18.24
C PRO A 70 7.57 -0.46 19.29
N ARG A 71 8.49 -1.05 20.06
CA ARG A 71 8.16 -1.98 21.14
C ARG A 71 8.08 -1.25 22.49
N GLY A 72 6.89 -1.11 23.07
CA GLY A 72 6.71 -0.86 24.51
C GLY A 72 5.98 0.43 24.91
N GLN A 73 5.64 1.33 23.98
CA GLN A 73 4.85 2.53 24.28
C GLN A 73 3.70 2.70 23.27
N SER A 74 2.45 2.59 23.70
CA SER A 74 1.29 2.67 22.79
C SER A 74 1.17 4.03 22.09
N ARG A 75 1.59 5.13 22.75
CA ARG A 75 1.66 6.46 22.11
C ARG A 75 2.63 6.51 20.93
N GLY A 76 3.71 5.73 20.97
CA GLY A 76 4.67 5.65 19.87
C GLY A 76 4.11 4.96 18.63
N VAL A 77 3.23 3.98 18.83
CA VAL A 77 2.61 3.20 17.73
C VAL A 77 1.71 4.08 16.86
N ALA A 78 0.85 4.89 17.47
CA ALA A 78 -0.07 5.75 16.72
C ALA A 78 0.69 6.75 15.84
N SER A 79 1.69 7.45 16.38
CA SER A 79 2.54 8.36 15.60
C SER A 79 3.31 7.62 14.51
N TYR A 80 3.84 6.43 14.81
CA TYR A 80 4.55 5.60 13.85
C TYR A 80 3.68 5.22 12.64
N LEU A 81 2.47 4.71 12.87
CA LEU A 81 1.53 4.41 11.78
C LEU A 81 1.07 5.67 11.05
N GLY A 82 0.94 6.79 11.77
CA GLY A 82 0.64 8.10 11.19
C GLY A 82 1.72 8.52 10.18
N TYR A 83 3.00 8.40 10.52
CA TYR A 83 4.10 8.74 9.60
C TYR A 83 4.12 7.85 8.36
N TRP A 84 3.85 6.54 8.50
CA TRP A 84 3.71 5.65 7.35
C TRP A 84 2.55 6.07 6.44
N ASN A 85 1.38 6.37 7.01
CA ASN A 85 0.23 6.82 6.24
C ASN A 85 0.44 8.17 5.56
N LEU A 86 1.18 9.09 6.19
CA LEU A 86 1.61 10.32 5.53
C LEU A 86 2.54 10.03 4.34
N GLY A 87 3.47 9.09 4.49
CA GLY A 87 4.30 8.60 3.39
C GLY A 87 3.47 8.03 2.24
N PHE A 88 2.47 7.20 2.53
CA PHE A 88 1.56 6.68 1.50
C PHE A 88 0.70 7.77 0.87
N ALA A 89 0.22 8.75 1.63
CA ALA A 89 -0.51 9.89 1.10
C ALA A 89 0.34 10.71 0.11
N ALA A 90 1.62 10.92 0.43
CA ALA A 90 2.57 11.55 -0.49
C ALA A 90 2.84 10.67 -1.72
N ALA A 91 2.95 9.35 -1.53
CA ALA A 91 3.15 8.40 -2.62
C ALA A 91 2.01 8.43 -3.64
N TYR A 92 0.75 8.60 -3.22
CA TYR A 92 -0.37 8.77 -4.15
C TYR A 92 -0.16 9.92 -5.13
N VAL A 93 0.29 11.08 -4.63
CA VAL A 93 0.51 12.27 -5.47
C VAL A 93 1.64 12.02 -6.46
N ILE A 94 2.74 11.42 -5.99
CA ILE A 94 3.90 11.11 -6.83
C ILE A 94 3.53 10.10 -7.91
N PHE A 95 2.90 8.98 -7.54
CA PHE A 95 2.54 7.93 -8.47
C PHE A 95 1.46 8.37 -9.44
N SER A 96 0.43 9.11 -9.00
CA SER A 96 -0.58 9.67 -9.91
C SER A 96 0.05 10.61 -10.94
N TRP A 97 1.08 11.37 -10.55
CA TRP A 97 1.81 12.22 -11.48
C TRP A 97 2.66 11.43 -12.48
N LEU A 98 3.36 10.39 -12.01
CA LEU A 98 4.19 9.52 -12.86
C LEU A 98 3.34 8.67 -13.82
N SER A 99 2.17 8.21 -13.38
CA SER A 99 1.22 7.42 -14.17
C SER A 99 0.35 8.26 -15.11
N GLY A 100 0.37 9.60 -14.96
CA GLY A 100 -0.52 10.51 -15.69
C GLY A 100 -2.00 10.34 -15.33
N THR A 101 -2.31 9.70 -14.20
CA THR A 101 -3.70 9.45 -13.77
C THR A 101 -4.35 10.71 -13.21
N VAL A 102 -5.64 10.89 -13.49
CA VAL A 102 -6.40 12.04 -12.98
C VAL A 102 -6.60 11.90 -11.47
N MET A 103 -6.01 12.82 -10.71
CA MET A 103 -6.19 12.86 -9.27
C MET A 103 -7.60 13.32 -8.91
N SER A 104 -8.31 12.52 -8.13
CA SER A 104 -9.58 12.88 -7.50
C SER A 104 -9.50 12.79 -5.98
N TRP A 105 -10.33 13.57 -5.29
CA TRP A 105 -10.46 13.48 -3.83
C TRP A 105 -10.98 12.11 -3.39
N THR A 106 -11.92 11.53 -4.12
CA THR A 106 -12.44 10.18 -3.86
C THR A 106 -11.31 9.14 -3.95
N GLY A 107 -10.50 9.18 -5.02
CA GLY A 107 -9.37 8.28 -5.18
C GLY A 107 -8.31 8.45 -4.10
N PHE A 108 -7.99 9.70 -3.73
CA PHE A 108 -7.08 9.99 -2.62
C PHE A 108 -7.58 9.41 -1.29
N LEU A 109 -8.87 9.56 -0.98
CA LEU A 109 -9.45 9.03 0.26
C LEU A 109 -9.46 7.50 0.27
N ILE A 110 -9.83 6.87 -0.86
CA ILE A 110 -9.77 5.40 -1.01
C ILE A 110 -8.34 4.91 -0.82
N TRP A 111 -7.36 5.58 -1.44
CA TRP A 111 -5.94 5.26 -1.29
C TRP A 111 -5.48 5.30 0.16
N VAL A 112 -5.73 6.43 0.85
CA VAL A 112 -5.32 6.61 2.25
C VAL A 112 -6.01 5.60 3.17
N LEU A 113 -7.32 5.34 2.96
CA LEU A 113 -8.05 4.35 3.74
C LEU A 113 -7.52 2.93 3.51
N GLY A 114 -7.22 2.56 2.27
CA GLY A 114 -6.63 1.27 1.94
C GLY A 114 -5.29 1.07 2.66
N HIS A 115 -4.40 2.08 2.60
CA HIS A 115 -3.10 2.02 3.26
C HIS A 115 -3.21 2.07 4.79
N LEU A 116 -4.22 2.74 5.33
CA LEU A 116 -4.52 2.69 6.77
C LEU A 116 -4.93 1.28 7.18
N LEU A 117 -5.82 0.62 6.42
CA LEU A 117 -6.20 -0.78 6.67
C LEU A 117 -4.99 -1.72 6.57
N TYR A 118 -4.14 -1.55 5.56
CA TYR A 118 -2.89 -2.29 5.38
C TYR A 118 -1.98 -2.17 6.62
N THR A 119 -1.69 -0.94 7.05
CA THR A 119 -0.78 -0.68 8.19
C THR A 119 -1.36 -1.17 9.52
N VAL A 120 -2.66 -1.01 9.74
CA VAL A 120 -3.36 -1.53 10.93
C VAL A 120 -3.34 -3.06 10.97
N MET A 121 -3.57 -3.72 9.83
CA MET A 121 -3.52 -5.18 9.76
C MET A 121 -2.14 -5.73 10.16
N LEU A 122 -1.07 -5.14 9.62
CA LEU A 122 0.31 -5.53 9.99
C LEU A 122 0.61 -5.23 11.46
N MET A 123 0.12 -4.11 11.99
CA MET A 123 0.24 -3.77 13.41
C MET A 123 -0.44 -4.81 14.31
N ILE A 124 -1.69 -5.20 14.01
CA ILE A 124 -2.42 -6.21 14.77
C ILE A 124 -1.65 -7.54 14.78
N GLN A 125 -1.08 -7.93 13.64
CA GLN A 125 -0.27 -9.15 13.54
C GLN A 125 1.02 -9.05 14.37
N MET A 126 1.67 -7.88 14.37
CA MET A 126 2.85 -7.64 15.20
C MET A 126 2.52 -7.72 16.68
N GLU A 127 1.45 -7.09 17.15
CA GLU A 127 1.05 -7.14 18.57
C GLU A 127 0.63 -8.56 19.00
N LYS A 128 0.04 -9.36 18.11
CA LYS A 128 -0.29 -10.78 18.39
C LYS A 128 0.94 -11.71 18.47
N HIS A 129 2.05 -11.32 17.85
CA HIS A 129 3.29 -12.10 17.81
C HIS A 129 4.38 -11.59 18.76
N ARG A 130 4.05 -10.61 19.62
CA ARG A 130 4.88 -10.26 20.77
C ARG A 130 4.75 -11.29 21.87
#